data_AF-A0A929XS12-F1
#
_entry.id   AF-A0A929XS12-F1
#
_cell.length_a   1.000
_cell.length_b   1.000
_cell.length_c   1.000
_cell.angle_alpha   90.00
_cell.angle_beta   90.00
_cell.angle_gamma   90.00
#
_symmetry.space_group_name_H-M   'P 1'
#
loop_
_entity.id
_entity.type
_entity.pdbx_description
1 polymer ?
#
loop_
_entity_poly.entity_id
_entity_poly.type
_entity_poly.pdbx_seq_one_letter_code
_entity_poly.pdbx_strand_id
1 'polypeptide(L)'
;MKMLVVYEPSNSGSILYMVPTNGTYKTLEVEVPEGKMLERIELSGEDWQPVFIDQPMTLNKKIEKELEDAKAERNEMKENQRIMKLAFAEMMNSMAKGEENEEGEG
;
A
#
# COMPACT_ATOMS: atom_id res chain seq x y z
N MET A 1 -4.58 2.84 -14.65
CA MET A 1 -3.96 3.48 -15.85
C MET A 1 -4.47 2.75 -17.09
N LYS A 2 -4.93 3.44 -18.14
CA LYS A 2 -5.35 2.77 -19.39
C LYS A 2 -4.15 2.55 -20.32
N MET A 3 -4.01 1.34 -20.83
CA MET A 3 -2.93 0.93 -21.73
C MET A 3 -3.52 0.27 -22.97
N LEU A 4 -3.08 0.69 -24.15
CA LEU A 4 -3.38 0.00 -25.40
C LEU A 4 -2.33 -1.08 -25.63
N VAL A 5 -2.75 -2.33 -25.73
CA VAL A 5 -1.86 -3.48 -25.86
C VAL A 5 -2.03 -4.10 -27.23
N VAL A 6 -0.91 -4.38 -27.91
CA VAL A 6 -0.88 -5.10 -29.19
C VAL A 6 -0.41 -6.52 -28.92
N TYR A 7 -1.15 -7.50 -29.41
CA TYR A 7 -0.84 -8.92 -29.23
C TYR A 7 -1.09 -9.72 -30.51
N GLU A 8 -0.39 -10.84 -30.66
CA GLU A 8 -0.58 -11.77 -31.76
C GLU A 8 -1.44 -12.96 -31.32
N PRO A 9 -2.65 -13.15 -31.89
CA PRO A 9 -3.56 -14.22 -31.48
C PRO A 9 -3.01 -15.63 -31.76
N SER A 10 -2.14 -15.76 -32.77
CA SER A 10 -1.54 -17.02 -33.22
C SER A 10 -0.47 -17.56 -32.28
N ASN A 11 0.11 -16.73 -31.40
CA ASN A 11 1.31 -17.07 -30.63
C ASN A 11 1.12 -16.82 -29.12
N SER A 12 0.21 -17.61 -28.54
CA SER A 12 -0.05 -17.74 -27.09
C SER A 12 -0.34 -16.44 -26.31
N GLY A 13 -0.71 -15.35 -26.98
CA GLY A 13 -1.07 -14.10 -26.31
C GLY A 13 0.09 -13.34 -25.69
N SER A 14 1.30 -13.61 -26.18
CA SER A 14 2.49 -12.85 -25.82
C SER A 14 2.33 -11.39 -26.22
N ILE A 15 2.63 -10.49 -25.27
CA ILE A 15 2.58 -9.05 -25.50
C ILE A 15 3.78 -8.67 -26.36
N LEU A 16 3.51 -8.02 -27.49
CA LEU A 16 4.55 -7.60 -28.40
C LEU A 16 5.10 -6.25 -27.97
N TYR A 17 6.33 -6.25 -27.42
CA TYR A 17 7.09 -5.02 -27.15
C TYR A 17 7.59 -4.34 -28.43
N MET A 18 7.55 -5.06 -29.55
CA MET A 18 7.90 -4.59 -30.89
C MET A 18 6.97 -5.31 -31.87
N VAL A 19 6.25 -4.57 -32.71
CA VAL A 19 5.33 -5.15 -33.71
C VAL A 19 6.14 -5.48 -34.96
N PRO A 20 6.32 -6.77 -35.30
CA PRO A 20 6.97 -7.15 -36.56
C PRO A 20 6.20 -6.61 -37.77
N THR A 21 6.88 -6.41 -38.89
CA THR A 21 6.25 -5.94 -40.13
C THR A 21 5.25 -6.94 -40.73
N ASN A 22 5.33 -8.21 -40.36
CA ASN A 22 4.49 -9.28 -40.87
C ASN A 22 3.84 -10.06 -39.71
N GLY A 23 2.51 -10.11 -39.69
CA GLY A 23 1.73 -10.88 -38.72
C GLY A 23 0.29 -10.39 -38.64
N THR A 24 -0.57 -11.13 -37.94
CA THR A 24 -1.95 -10.70 -37.65
C THR A 24 -2.00 -10.21 -36.21
N TYR A 25 -2.21 -8.92 -35.99
CA TYR A 25 -2.21 -8.32 -34.67
C TYR A 25 -3.60 -7.84 -34.27
N LYS A 26 -3.92 -7.98 -33.00
CA LYS A 26 -5.12 -7.40 -32.40
C LYS A 26 -4.71 -6.38 -31.33
N THR A 27 -5.65 -5.50 -31.02
CA THR A 27 -5.49 -4.50 -29.96
C THR A 27 -6.50 -4.76 -28.85
N LEU A 28 -6.10 -4.49 -27.62
CA LEU A 28 -6.96 -4.56 -26.45
C LEU A 28 -6.68 -3.34 -25.57
N GLU A 29 -7.72 -2.60 -25.21
CA GLU A 29 -7.61 -1.60 -24.15
C GLU A 29 -7.70 -2.31 -22.79
N VAL A 30 -6.65 -2.13 -21.98
CA VAL A 30 -6.54 -2.74 -20.67
C VAL A 30 -6.46 -1.66 -19.62
N GLU A 31 -7.31 -1.75 -18.60
CA GLU A 31 -7.21 -0.93 -17.41
C GLU A 31 -6.32 -1.64 -16.39
N VAL A 32 -5.09 -1.12 -16.21
CA VAL A 32 -4.11 -1.67 -15.28
C VAL A 32 -4.41 -1.16 -13.86
N PRO A 33 -4.66 -2.07 -12.90
CA PRO A 33 -4.87 -1.71 -11.50
C PRO A 33 -3.61 -1.08 -10.88
N GLU A 34 -3.81 -0.27 -9.84
CA GLU A 34 -2.70 0.33 -9.10
C GLU A 34 -1.81 -0.75 -8.44
N GLY A 35 -0.50 -0.56 -8.50
CA GLY A 35 0.47 -1.50 -7.94
C GLY A 35 0.62 -2.82 -8.71
N LYS A 36 -0.08 -2.98 -9.85
CA LYS A 36 0.02 -4.13 -10.73
C LYS A 36 0.73 -3.77 -12.04
N MET A 37 1.27 -4.78 -12.71
CA MET A 37 1.74 -4.67 -14.08
C MET A 37 1.14 -5.79 -14.93
N LEU A 38 0.93 -5.51 -16.22
CA LEU A 38 0.43 -6.49 -17.17
C LEU A 38 1.56 -7.47 -17.54
N GLU A 39 1.32 -8.77 -17.34
CA GLU A 39 2.28 -9.83 -17.64
C GLU A 39 2.07 -10.40 -19.04
N ARG A 40 0.83 -10.77 -19.36
CA ARG A 40 0.42 -11.33 -20.66
C ARG A 40 -1.06 -11.13 -20.90
N ILE A 41 -1.50 -11.43 -22.12
CA ILE A 41 -2.92 -11.58 -22.43
C ILE A 41 -3.17 -13.08 -22.65
N GLU A 42 -4.11 -13.67 -21.94
CA GLU A 42 -4.42 -15.10 -22.01
C GLU A 42 -5.80 -15.31 -22.63
N LEU A 43 -5.96 -16.34 -23.45
CA LEU A 43 -7.26 -16.71 -23.99
C LEU A 43 -8.02 -17.52 -22.93
N SER A 44 -9.11 -16.96 -22.41
CA SER A 44 -9.99 -17.62 -21.45
C SER A 44 -11.34 -17.86 -22.12
N GLY A 45 -11.49 -19.05 -22.71
CA GLY A 45 -12.65 -19.38 -23.54
C GLY A 45 -12.63 -18.66 -24.89
N GLU A 46 -13.63 -17.82 -25.16
CA GLU A 46 -13.73 -17.02 -26.39
C GLU A 46 -13.12 -15.62 -26.26
N ASP A 47 -12.79 -15.20 -25.04
CA ASP A 47 -12.32 -13.84 -24.73
C ASP A 47 -10.84 -13.80 -24.35
N TRP A 48 -10.16 -12.72 -24.74
CA TRP A 48 -8.79 -12.43 -24.34
C TRP A 48 -8.78 -11.63 -23.03
N GLN A 49 -8.16 -12.18 -21.99
CA GLN A 49 -8.11 -11.58 -20.66
C GLN A 49 -6.70 -11.15 -20.26
N PRO A 50 -6.52 -9.95 -19.70
CA PRO A 50 -5.24 -9.51 -19.18
C PRO A 50 -4.89 -10.26 -17.89
N VAL A 51 -3.65 -10.74 -17.80
CA VAL A 51 -3.08 -11.34 -16.59
C VAL A 51 -2.15 -10.34 -15.94
N PHE A 52 -2.40 -10.02 -14.67
CA PHE A 52 -1.65 -9.02 -13.91
C PHE A 52 -0.78 -9.67 -12.83
N ILE A 53 0.43 -9.15 -12.67
CA ILE A 53 1.34 -9.49 -11.56
C ILE A 53 1.58 -8.25 -10.70
N ASP A 54 2.06 -8.47 -9.48
CA ASP A 54 2.49 -7.36 -8.62
C ASP A 54 3.64 -6.60 -9.26
N GLN A 55 3.52 -5.28 -9.32
CA GLN A 55 4.61 -4.43 -9.79
C GLN A 55 5.77 -4.58 -8.80
N PRO A 56 6.95 -5.04 -9.23
CA PRO A 56 8.08 -5.18 -8.35
C PRO A 56 8.43 -3.81 -7.76
N MET A 57 8.37 -3.71 -6.43
CA MET A 57 8.82 -2.52 -5.74
C MET A 57 10.32 -2.38 -5.95
N THR A 58 10.75 -1.24 -6.45
CA THR A 58 12.18 -0.90 -6.46
C THR A 58 12.67 -0.82 -5.02
N LEU A 59 13.95 -1.12 -4.80
CA LEU A 59 14.55 -1.09 -3.46
C LEU A 59 14.28 0.26 -2.76
N ASN A 60 14.38 1.37 -3.52
CA ASN A 60 14.10 2.71 -3.03
C ASN A 60 12.65 2.90 -2.57
N LYS A 61 11.67 2.45 -3.36
CA LYS A 61 10.25 2.52 -2.97
C LYS A 61 9.94 1.68 -1.73
N LYS A 62 10.61 0.54 -1.58
CA LYS A 62 10.46 -0.31 -0.39
C LYS A 62 10.97 0.40 0.87
N ILE A 63 12.17 1.00 0.77
CA ILE A 63 12.78 1.77 1.86
C ILE A 63 11.90 2.99 2.21
N GLU A 64 11.36 3.71 1.22
CA GLU A 64 10.45 4.84 1.47
C GLU A 64 9.22 4.41 2.26
N LYS A 65 8.59 3.31 1.86
CA LYS A 65 7.41 2.76 2.56
C LYS A 65 7.74 2.34 4.00
N GLU A 66 8.82 1.58 4.19
CA GLU A 66 9.26 1.18 5.54
C GLU A 66 9.55 2.39 6.44
N LEU A 67 10.09 3.47 5.87
CA LEU A 67 10.42 4.69 6.60
C LEU A 67 9.17 5.52 6.95
N GLU A 68 8.15 5.49 6.10
CA GLU A 68 6.84 6.10 6.37
C GLU A 68 6.09 5.34 7.47
N ASP A 69 6.02 4.01 7.37
CA ASP A 69 5.39 3.14 8.37
C ASP A 69 6.07 3.30 9.74
N ALA A 70 7.41 3.29 9.78
CA ALA A 70 8.17 3.50 11.03
C ALA A 70 7.95 4.90 11.64
N LYS A 71 7.72 5.93 10.80
CA LYS A 71 7.39 7.28 11.30
C LYS A 71 5.99 7.32 11.91
N ALA A 72 5.02 6.65 11.30
CA ALA A 72 3.65 6.57 11.80
C ALA A 72 3.62 5.87 13.17
N GLU A 73 4.24 4.68 13.27
CA GLU A 73 4.33 3.93 14.52
C GLU A 73 5.02 4.74 15.63
N ARG A 74 6.11 5.44 15.30
CA ARG A 74 6.82 6.29 16.28
C ARG A 74 6.00 7.49 16.73
N ASN A 75 5.11 8.03 15.90
CA ASN A 75 4.21 9.11 16.30
C ASN A 75 3.10 8.60 17.22
N GLU A 76 2.52 7.43 16.94
CA GLU A 76 1.55 6.78 17.82
C GLU A 76 2.15 6.45 19.19
N MET A 77 3.37 5.89 19.23
CA MET A 77 4.07 5.64 20.49
C MET A 77 4.28 6.91 21.30
N LYS A 78 4.67 8.02 20.65
CA LYS A 78 4.88 9.30 21.33
C LYS A 78 3.57 9.86 21.90
N GLU A 79 2.47 9.73 21.17
CA GLU A 79 1.17 10.18 21.63
C GLU A 79 0.67 9.32 22.81
N ASN A 80 0.81 8.00 22.73
CA ASN A 80 0.48 7.10 23.84
C ASN A 80 1.30 7.41 25.09
N GLN A 81 2.60 7.69 24.95
CA GLN A 81 3.44 8.12 26.07
C GLN A 81 2.99 9.47 26.64
N ARG A 82 2.53 10.40 25.80
CA ARG A 82 2.01 11.69 26.25
C ARG A 82 0.72 11.51 27.06
N ILE A 83 -0.21 10.71 26.57
CA ILE A 83 -1.47 10.40 27.26
C ILE A 83 -1.20 9.74 28.61
N MET A 84 -0.29 8.75 28.65
CA MET A 84 0.09 8.07 29.89
C MET A 84 0.69 9.04 30.92
N LYS A 85 1.56 9.96 30.49
CA LYS A 85 2.13 10.99 31.37
C LYS A 85 1.06 11.94 31.94
N LEU A 86 0.07 12.31 31.13
CA LEU A 86 -1.04 13.16 31.58
C LEU A 86 -1.91 12.43 32.59
N ALA A 87 -2.29 11.18 32.32
CA ALA A 87 -3.07 10.36 33.25
C ALA A 87 -2.34 10.15 34.59
N PHE A 88 -1.02 9.94 34.54
CA PHE A 88 -0.20 9.80 35.75
C PHE A 88 -0.11 11.11 36.55
N ALA A 89 0.04 12.25 35.87
CA ALA A 89 0.04 13.56 36.52
C ALA A 89 -1.32 13.87 37.17
N GLU A 90 -2.43 13.50 36.52
CA GLU A 90 -3.77 13.65 37.08
C GLU A 90 -3.98 12.77 38.32
N MET A 91 -3.52 11.51 38.27
CA MET A 91 -3.54 10.59 39.42
C MET A 91 -2.71 11.11 40.60
N MET A 92 -1.51 11.65 40.35
CA MET A 92 -0.72 12.28 41.41
C MET A 92 -1.40 13.50 42.01
N ASN A 93 -1.99 14.36 41.17
CA ASN A 93 -2.70 15.54 41.63
C ASN A 93 -3.95 15.20 42.44
N SER A 94 -4.65 14.11 42.13
CA SER A 94 -5.81 13.66 42.93
C SER A 94 -5.39 13.07 44.27
N MET A 95 -4.27 12.34 44.32
CA MET A 95 -3.70 11.83 45.58
C MET A 95 -3.21 12.95 46.50
N ALA A 96 -2.47 13.92 45.96
CA ALA A 96 -1.97 15.05 46.75
C ALA A 96 -3.11 15.90 47.35
N LYS A 97 -4.22 16.08 46.61
CA LYS A 97 -5.42 16.75 47.14
C LYS A 97 -6.20 15.90 48.17
N GLY A 98 -6.03 14.59 48.15
CA GLY A 98 -6.58 13.68 49.16
C GLY A 98 -5.84 13.79 50.49
N GLU A 99 -4.51 13.88 50.43
CA GLU A 99 -3.65 14.02 51.62
C GLU A 99 -3.81 15.40 52.31
N GLU A 100 -3.98 16.49 51.55
CA GLU A 100 -4.23 17.83 52.14
C GLU A 100 -5.56 17.94 52.91
N ASN A 101 -6.55 17.08 52.63
CA ASN A 101 -7.83 17.07 53.33
C ASN A 101 -7.84 16.18 54.59
N GLU A 102 -6.89 15.26 54.75
CA GLU A 102 -6.80 14.39 55.93
C GLU A 102 -5.88 14.95 57.04
N GLU A 103 -4.97 15.88 56.73
CA GLU A 103 -4.13 16.56 57.75
C GLU A 103 -4.76 17.85 58.33
N GLY A 104 -5.96 18.23 57.89
CA GLY A 104 -6.71 19.41 58.36
C GLY A 104 -7.76 19.15 59.45
N GLU A 105 -8.04 17.89 59.77
CA GLU A 105 -8.95 17.49 60.85
C GLU A 105 -8.21 16.61 61.88
N GLY A 106 -7.37 17.23 62.70
CA GLY A 106 -6.68 16.58 63.82
C GLY A 106 -6.13 17.57 64.83
#